data_AF-A0A7Y0J7A5-F1
#
_entry.id   AF-A0A7Y0J7A5-F1
#
_cell.length_a   1.000
_cell.length_b   1.000
_cell.length_c   1.000
_cell.angle_alpha   90.00
_cell.angle_beta   90.00
_cell.angle_gamma   90.00
#
_symmetry.space_group_name_H-M   'P 1'
#
loop_
_entity.id
_entity.type
_entity.pdbx_description
1 polymer ?
#
loop_
_entity_poly.entity_id
_entity_poly.type
_entity_poly.pdbx_seq_one_letter_code
_entity_poly.pdbx_strand_id
1 'polypeptide(L)'
;MIVVESYAMIRPREFIQFEPMQDIATEIDLIEGAVEIAIGDCVLVDTRLWDYLYPLWAYLADSVSTLRATGAGSFRFPDQPIQVEFERAPKGGLQVTVSGDGETRRAIANESEFLQALRSRGSDFFSKLSNGFPVERALIERNWKKLLRDPVDSLLADAPWEERVGEVQSSAFRQAERVVGRCMNAVQREQLISDVAGRRLSFGELVSRAERELCGAQPGRS
;
A
#
# COMPACT_ATOMS: atom_id res chain seq x y z
N MET A 1 0.01 12.65 0.52
CA MET A 1 0.79 11.47 0.96
C MET A 1 -0.18 10.43 1.47
N ILE A 2 -0.17 9.27 0.84
CA ILE A 2 -0.95 8.11 1.24
C ILE A 2 -0.05 7.18 2.07
N VAL A 3 -0.56 6.70 3.19
CA VAL A 3 0.09 5.72 4.06
C VAL A 3 -0.79 4.49 4.16
N VAL A 4 -0.18 3.32 3.94
CA VAL A 4 -0.79 2.00 4.04
C VAL A 4 0.20 1.10 4.77
N GLU A 5 -0.07 0.81 6.03
CA GLU A 5 0.86 0.10 6.89
C GLU A 5 0.15 -1.04 7.61
N SER A 6 0.79 -2.20 7.66
CA SER A 6 0.26 -3.35 8.39
C SER A 6 0.94 -3.46 9.74
N TYR A 7 0.15 -3.71 10.77
CA TYR A 7 0.61 -3.88 12.14
C TYR A 7 0.09 -5.20 12.69
N ALA A 8 0.94 -6.02 13.30
CA ALA A 8 0.49 -7.19 14.07
C ALA A 8 0.27 -6.80 15.52
N MET A 9 -0.79 -7.33 16.13
CA MET A 9 -1.01 -7.27 17.55
C MET A 9 -0.23 -8.40 18.23
N ILE A 10 0.77 -8.04 19.05
CA ILE A 10 1.59 -9.04 19.78
C ILE A 10 1.07 -9.33 21.19
N ARG A 11 0.33 -8.37 21.75
CA ARG A 11 -0.42 -8.47 23.01
C ARG A 11 -1.62 -7.53 22.91
N PRO A 12 -2.65 -7.67 23.76
CA PRO A 12 -3.81 -6.79 23.72
C PRO A 12 -3.42 -5.30 23.68
N ARG A 13 -3.76 -4.64 22.57
CA ARG A 13 -3.46 -3.22 22.28
C ARG A 13 -1.96 -2.87 22.09
N GLU A 14 -1.08 -3.86 21.99
CA GLU A 14 0.33 -3.68 21.69
C GLU A 14 0.60 -4.11 20.25
N PHE A 15 0.97 -3.13 19.40
CA PHE A 15 1.15 -3.32 17.96
C PHE A 15 2.59 -3.09 17.53
N ILE A 16 3.08 -3.94 16.64
CA ILE A 16 4.36 -3.74 15.95
C ILE A 16 4.13 -3.73 14.43
N GLN A 17 4.99 -3.06 13.67
CA GLN A 17 4.93 -3.12 12.22
C GLN A 17 5.09 -4.56 11.75
N PHE A 18 4.20 -4.99 10.85
CA PHE A 18 4.18 -6.35 10.36
C PHE A 18 5.40 -6.65 9.49
N GLU A 19 5.81 -5.71 8.63
CA GLU A 19 6.88 -5.91 7.64
C GLU A 19 8.23 -6.39 8.23
N PRO A 20 8.79 -5.81 9.30
CA PRO A 20 10.06 -6.27 9.86
C PRO A 20 9.99 -7.56 10.68
N MET A 21 8.81 -8.11 10.97
CA MET A 21 8.68 -9.34 11.79
C MET A 21 9.39 -10.54 11.14
N GLN A 22 10.03 -11.40 11.94
CA GLN A 22 10.67 -12.61 11.39
C GLN A 22 9.83 -13.87 11.64
N ASP A 23 9.16 -13.94 12.80
CA ASP A 23 8.38 -15.11 13.22
C ASP A 23 6.88 -14.85 13.07
N ILE A 24 6.24 -15.50 12.09
CA ILE A 24 4.79 -15.42 11.83
C ILE A 24 4.11 -16.75 12.22
N ALA A 25 4.53 -17.38 13.32
CA ALA A 25 4.19 -18.77 13.66
C ALA A 25 2.72 -19.03 14.10
N THR A 26 1.79 -18.16 13.72
CA THR A 26 0.34 -18.30 13.97
C THR A 26 -0.35 -18.81 12.70
N GLU A 27 -1.54 -19.41 12.78
CA GLU A 27 -2.34 -19.68 11.56
C GLU A 27 -2.61 -18.39 10.79
N ILE A 28 -2.55 -18.44 9.45
CA ILE A 28 -2.63 -17.25 8.58
C ILE A 28 -3.88 -16.40 8.85
N ASP A 29 -5.01 -17.05 9.10
CA ASP A 29 -6.31 -16.42 9.35
C ASP A 29 -6.45 -15.89 10.78
N LEU A 30 -5.50 -16.18 11.67
CA LEU A 30 -5.52 -15.80 13.09
C LEU A 30 -4.47 -14.74 13.46
N ILE A 31 -3.81 -14.13 12.47
CA ILE A 31 -2.87 -13.04 12.72
C ILE A 31 -3.67 -11.76 13.02
N GLU A 32 -3.91 -11.49 14.29
CA GLU A 32 -4.54 -10.24 14.75
C GLU A 32 -3.67 -9.03 14.42
N GLY A 33 -4.29 -7.94 13.99
CA GLY A 33 -3.58 -6.73 13.61
C GLY A 33 -4.45 -5.65 12.99
N ALA A 34 -3.83 -4.64 12.39
CA ALA A 34 -4.55 -3.57 11.70
C ALA A 34 -3.86 -3.22 10.40
N VAL A 35 -4.66 -2.84 9.40
CA VAL A 35 -4.19 -2.19 8.17
C VAL A 35 -4.51 -0.71 8.30
N GLU A 36 -3.51 0.08 8.68
CA GLU A 36 -3.64 1.51 8.77
C GLU A 36 -3.77 2.12 7.37
N ILE A 37 -4.70 3.05 7.21
CA ILE A 37 -4.91 3.82 5.99
C ILE A 37 -5.02 5.29 6.36
N ALA A 38 -4.10 6.11 5.87
CA ALA A 38 -4.14 7.55 6.03
C ALA A 38 -3.93 8.28 4.69
N ILE A 39 -4.65 9.38 4.49
CA ILE A 39 -4.59 10.21 3.29
C ILE A 39 -4.38 11.66 3.74
N GLY A 40 -3.17 12.18 3.51
CA GLY A 40 -2.77 13.47 4.09
C GLY A 40 -2.81 13.41 5.61
N ASP A 41 -3.48 14.38 6.23
CA ASP A 41 -3.66 14.45 7.67
C ASP A 41 -4.89 13.66 8.18
N CYS A 42 -5.65 13.03 7.28
CA CYS A 42 -6.83 12.25 7.64
C CYS A 42 -6.46 10.78 7.83
N VAL A 43 -6.49 10.31 9.07
CA VAL A 43 -6.35 8.89 9.42
C VAL A 43 -7.71 8.21 9.34
N LEU A 44 -7.91 7.38 8.31
CA LEU A 44 -9.17 6.71 8.02
C LEU A 44 -9.31 5.39 8.79
N VAL A 45 -8.24 4.62 8.86
CA VAL A 45 -8.13 3.38 9.62
C VAL A 45 -6.85 3.47 10.45
N ASP A 46 -6.95 3.26 11.76
CA ASP A 46 -5.80 3.18 12.67
C ASP A 46 -5.84 1.87 13.46
N THR A 47 -4.88 1.66 14.35
CA THR A 47 -4.76 0.42 15.14
C THR A 47 -5.90 0.16 16.11
N ARG A 48 -6.81 1.13 16.35
CA ARG A 48 -8.04 0.89 17.13
C ARG A 48 -9.02 0.06 16.33
N LEU A 49 -8.96 0.12 15.00
CA LEU A 49 -9.76 -0.67 14.07
C LEU A 49 -8.94 -1.90 13.64
N TRP A 50 -8.78 -2.84 14.56
CA TRP A 50 -7.98 -4.06 14.35
C TRP A 50 -8.86 -5.29 14.08
N ASP A 51 -8.39 -6.20 13.25
CA ASP A 51 -9.05 -7.47 12.92
C ASP A 51 -7.97 -8.45 12.44
N TYR A 52 -8.33 -9.56 11.81
CA TYR A 52 -7.34 -10.48 11.24
C TYR A 52 -6.71 -9.91 9.96
N LEU A 53 -5.37 -9.81 9.95
CA LEU A 53 -4.62 -9.15 8.87
C LEU A 53 -4.85 -9.78 7.51
N TYR A 54 -4.83 -11.11 7.41
CA TYR A 54 -5.00 -11.77 6.12
C TYR A 54 -6.41 -11.55 5.54
N PRO A 55 -7.51 -11.75 6.29
CA PRO A 55 -8.85 -11.35 5.85
C PRO A 55 -8.96 -9.88 5.43
N LEU A 56 -8.40 -8.94 6.20
CA LEU A 56 -8.44 -7.51 5.84
C LEU A 56 -7.78 -7.24 4.48
N TRP A 57 -6.59 -7.80 4.23
CA TRP A 57 -5.91 -7.66 2.94
C TRP A 57 -6.62 -8.39 1.80
N ALA A 58 -7.21 -9.56 2.06
CA ALA A 58 -7.98 -10.29 1.07
C ALA A 58 -9.22 -9.50 0.63
N TYR A 59 -9.96 -8.92 1.59
CA TYR A 59 -11.11 -8.07 1.31
C TYR A 59 -10.73 -6.79 0.60
N LEU A 60 -9.66 -6.13 1.03
CA LEU A 60 -9.13 -4.97 0.34
C LEU A 60 -8.76 -5.30 -1.12
N ALA A 61 -8.11 -6.44 -1.37
CA ALA A 61 -7.78 -6.89 -2.72
C ALA A 61 -9.03 -7.15 -3.59
N ASP A 62 -10.08 -7.75 -3.00
CA ASP A 62 -11.37 -7.93 -3.66
C ASP A 62 -12.05 -6.58 -3.97
N SER A 63 -12.09 -5.65 -3.02
CA SER A 63 -12.69 -4.33 -3.20
C SER A 63 -11.95 -3.50 -4.25
N VAL A 64 -10.61 -3.57 -4.29
CA VAL A 64 -9.81 -2.93 -5.34
C VAL A 64 -10.13 -3.54 -6.71
N SER A 65 -10.22 -4.86 -6.81
CA SER A 65 -10.60 -5.50 -8.07
C SER A 65 -11.99 -5.05 -8.54
N THR A 66 -12.96 -4.90 -7.64
CA THR A 66 -14.31 -4.38 -7.98
C THR A 66 -14.28 -2.90 -8.33
N LEU A 67 -13.51 -2.08 -7.60
CA LEU A 67 -13.28 -0.66 -7.89
C LEU A 67 -12.75 -0.48 -9.31
N ARG A 68 -11.75 -1.26 -9.70
CA ARG A 68 -11.14 -1.19 -11.03
C ARG A 68 -12.11 -1.62 -12.14
N ALA A 69 -13.02 -2.53 -11.85
CA ALA A 69 -14.00 -3.03 -12.81
C ALA A 69 -15.24 -2.13 -12.96
N THR A 70 -15.69 -1.50 -11.87
CA THR A 70 -17.02 -0.86 -11.80
C THR A 70 -16.99 0.62 -11.42
N GLY A 71 -15.85 1.13 -10.95
CA GLY A 71 -15.71 2.48 -10.41
C GLY A 71 -16.07 2.63 -8.93
N ALA A 72 -16.51 1.56 -8.27
CA ALA A 72 -16.76 1.52 -6.83
C ALA A 72 -16.37 0.17 -6.22
N GLY A 73 -16.03 0.15 -4.93
CA GLY A 73 -15.72 -1.06 -4.18
C GLY A 73 -15.95 -0.86 -2.70
N SER A 74 -16.18 -1.93 -1.95
CA SER A 74 -16.33 -1.85 -0.50
C SER A 74 -16.04 -3.19 0.17
N PHE A 75 -15.76 -3.14 1.46
CA PHE A 75 -15.72 -4.32 2.32
C PHE A 75 -16.14 -3.97 3.75
N ARG A 76 -16.43 -5.01 4.53
CA ARG A 76 -16.69 -4.91 5.97
C ARG A 76 -15.65 -5.66 6.76
N PHE A 77 -15.40 -5.19 7.97
CA PHE A 77 -14.55 -5.89 8.92
C PHE A 77 -15.28 -7.17 9.38
N PRO A 78 -14.59 -8.31 9.51
CA PRO A 78 -15.16 -9.55 10.02
C PRO A 78 -15.88 -9.40 11.37
N ASP A 79 -15.19 -8.81 12.35
CA ASP A 79 -15.61 -8.85 13.75
C ASP A 79 -16.14 -7.51 14.28
N GLN A 80 -16.11 -6.47 13.43
CA GLN A 80 -16.51 -5.12 13.79
C GLN A 80 -17.53 -4.56 12.80
N PRO A 81 -18.45 -3.68 13.23
CA PRO A 81 -19.44 -3.05 12.35
C PRO A 81 -18.84 -1.99 11.42
N ILE A 82 -17.56 -2.12 11.05
CA ILE A 82 -16.82 -1.15 10.23
C ILE A 82 -17.02 -1.48 8.76
N GLN A 83 -17.28 -0.45 7.97
CA GLN A 83 -17.38 -0.51 6.52
C GLN A 83 -16.39 0.47 5.89
N VAL A 84 -15.64 -0.02 4.90
CA VAL A 84 -14.73 0.78 4.07
C VAL A 84 -15.27 0.79 2.65
N GLU A 85 -15.36 1.98 2.06
CA GLU A 85 -15.91 2.20 0.73
C GLU A 85 -14.94 3.03 -0.11
N PHE A 86 -14.85 2.67 -1.39
CA PHE A 86 -14.06 3.31 -2.42
C PHE A 86 -14.98 3.72 -3.56
N GLU A 87 -14.93 4.99 -3.95
CA GLU A 87 -15.75 5.51 -5.05
C GLU A 87 -14.94 6.48 -5.89
N ARG A 88 -14.93 6.30 -7.21
CA ARG A 88 -14.28 7.25 -8.12
C ARG A 88 -14.89 8.63 -7.99
N ALA A 89 -14.02 9.62 -7.77
CA ALA A 89 -14.35 11.02 -7.77
C ALA A 89 -13.91 11.68 -9.09
N PRO A 90 -14.47 12.85 -9.45
CA PRO A 90 -14.06 13.58 -10.65
C PRO A 90 -12.55 13.86 -10.70
N LYS A 91 -12.02 14.02 -11.92
CA LYS A 91 -10.61 14.40 -12.18
C LYS A 91 -9.58 13.39 -11.66
N GLY A 92 -9.87 12.09 -11.75
CA GLY A 92 -8.95 11.02 -11.33
C GLY A 92 -8.84 10.88 -9.81
N GLY A 93 -9.80 11.43 -9.07
CA GLY A 93 -9.86 11.29 -7.63
C GLY A 93 -10.48 9.95 -7.22
N LEU A 94 -10.17 9.52 -5.99
CA LEU A 94 -10.79 8.39 -5.32
C LEU A 94 -11.23 8.86 -3.93
N GLN A 95 -12.53 8.78 -3.66
CA GLN A 95 -13.06 8.98 -2.32
C GLN A 95 -12.95 7.68 -1.54
N VAL A 96 -12.38 7.75 -0.34
CA VAL A 96 -12.34 6.65 0.61
C VAL A 96 -13.18 7.05 1.82
N THR A 97 -14.16 6.22 2.16
CA THR A 97 -15.06 6.42 3.32
C THR A 97 -14.91 5.27 4.29
N VAL A 98 -14.76 5.59 5.58
CA VAL A 98 -14.78 4.61 6.68
C VAL A 98 -15.89 5.02 7.65
N SER A 99 -16.75 4.07 8.00
CA SER A 99 -17.88 4.30 8.91
C SER A 99 -18.16 3.07 9.77
N GLY A 100 -18.94 3.25 10.83
CA GLY A 100 -19.46 2.15 11.65
C GLY A 100 -18.88 2.04 13.05
N ASP A 101 -17.85 2.82 13.38
CA ASP A 101 -17.23 2.91 14.71
C ASP A 101 -17.73 4.11 15.54
N GLY A 102 -18.89 4.66 15.19
CA GLY A 102 -19.46 5.87 15.82
C GLY A 102 -19.02 7.19 15.18
N GLU A 103 -18.07 7.14 14.24
CA GLU A 103 -17.64 8.26 13.41
C GLU A 103 -17.72 7.89 11.91
N THR A 104 -17.85 8.88 11.04
CA THR A 104 -17.67 8.69 9.59
C THR A 104 -16.53 9.57 9.14
N ARG A 105 -15.47 8.95 8.63
CA ARG A 105 -14.28 9.61 8.11
C ARG A 105 -14.24 9.48 6.60
N ARG A 106 -13.83 10.54 5.92
CA ARG A 106 -13.74 10.59 4.44
C ARG A 106 -12.52 11.38 4.01
N ALA A 107 -11.85 10.90 2.98
CA ALA A 107 -10.78 11.62 2.31
C ALA A 107 -10.80 11.35 0.80
N ILE A 108 -10.23 12.28 0.02
CA ILE A 108 -10.06 12.14 -1.43
C ILE A 108 -8.56 12.02 -1.72
N ALA A 109 -8.18 11.00 -2.48
CA ALA A 109 -6.82 10.77 -2.97
C ALA A 109 -6.78 10.81 -4.51
N ASN A 110 -5.58 10.92 -5.09
CA ASN A 110 -5.38 10.53 -6.48
C ASN A 110 -5.53 9.00 -6.58
N GLU A 111 -6.34 8.51 -7.54
CA GLU A 111 -6.61 7.07 -7.70
C GLU A 111 -5.31 6.28 -7.96
N SER A 112 -4.42 6.80 -8.81
CA SER A 112 -3.14 6.18 -9.15
C SER A 112 -2.20 6.10 -7.94
N GLU A 113 -2.11 7.16 -7.13
CA GLU A 113 -1.32 7.17 -5.88
C GLU A 113 -1.84 6.11 -4.91
N PHE A 114 -3.16 6.04 -4.74
CA PHE A 114 -3.79 5.11 -3.79
C PHE A 114 -3.61 3.66 -4.22
N LEU A 115 -3.87 3.36 -5.50
CA LEU A 115 -3.68 2.03 -6.07
C LEU A 115 -2.22 1.58 -6.00
N GLN A 116 -1.27 2.49 -6.29
CA GLN A 116 0.15 2.19 -6.18
C GLN A 116 0.55 1.91 -4.73
N ALA A 117 0.09 2.70 -3.78
CA ALA A 117 0.33 2.47 -2.34
C ALA A 117 -0.19 1.10 -1.91
N LEU A 118 -1.43 0.74 -2.26
CA LEU A 118 -1.98 -0.57 -1.94
C LEU A 118 -1.19 -1.71 -2.60
N ARG A 119 -0.79 -1.57 -3.87
CA ARG A 119 0.00 -2.60 -4.57
C ARG A 119 1.37 -2.80 -3.96
N SER A 120 2.11 -1.74 -3.67
CA SER A 120 3.44 -1.84 -3.07
C SER A 120 3.35 -2.52 -1.69
N ARG A 121 2.49 -2.00 -0.81
CA ARG A 121 2.38 -2.46 0.58
C ARG A 121 1.73 -3.83 0.69
N GLY A 122 0.75 -4.12 -0.17
CA GLY A 122 0.14 -5.44 -0.27
C GLY A 122 1.10 -6.48 -0.85
N SER A 123 1.98 -6.10 -1.77
CA SER A 123 3.00 -7.02 -2.30
C SER A 123 4.01 -7.43 -1.23
N ASP A 124 4.46 -6.49 -0.40
CA ASP A 124 5.31 -6.79 0.75
C ASP A 124 4.60 -7.77 1.72
N PHE A 125 3.33 -7.51 2.01
CA PHE A 125 2.50 -8.35 2.89
C PHE A 125 2.28 -9.76 2.33
N PHE A 126 1.76 -9.89 1.11
CA PHE A 126 1.44 -11.18 0.51
C PHE A 126 2.69 -12.00 0.17
N SER A 127 3.79 -11.36 -0.24
CA SER A 127 5.08 -12.03 -0.44
C SER A 127 5.55 -12.68 0.85
N LYS A 128 5.51 -11.92 1.94
CA LYS A 128 5.89 -12.39 3.26
C LYS A 128 5.01 -13.55 3.75
N LEU A 129 3.70 -13.45 3.60
CA LEU A 129 2.80 -14.56 3.93
C LEU A 129 3.04 -15.79 3.05
N SER A 130 3.24 -15.63 1.74
CA SER A 130 3.53 -16.74 0.82
C SER A 130 4.81 -17.51 1.17
N ASN A 131 5.77 -16.82 1.80
CA ASN A 131 6.99 -17.44 2.33
C ASN A 131 6.76 -18.12 3.69
N GLY A 132 5.97 -17.52 4.58
CA GLY A 132 5.66 -18.08 5.91
C GLY A 132 4.65 -19.23 5.89
N PHE A 133 3.75 -19.27 4.91
CA PHE A 133 2.61 -20.17 4.80
C PHE A 133 2.62 -20.93 3.47
N PRO A 134 3.54 -21.90 3.28
CA PRO A 134 3.69 -22.59 2.01
C PRO A 134 2.48 -23.46 1.63
N VAL A 135 1.69 -23.92 2.62
CA VAL A 135 0.47 -24.71 2.38
C VAL A 135 -0.63 -23.84 1.76
N GLU A 136 -0.77 -22.61 2.23
CA GLU A 136 -1.78 -21.65 1.80
C GLU A 136 -1.32 -20.77 0.63
N ARG A 137 -0.10 -20.97 0.13
CA ARG A 137 0.51 -20.18 -0.97
C ARG A 137 -0.44 -19.94 -2.15
N ALA A 138 -1.10 -20.98 -2.64
CA ALA A 138 -2.00 -20.85 -3.79
C ALA A 138 -3.20 -19.92 -3.50
N LEU A 139 -3.72 -19.95 -2.27
CA LEU A 139 -4.80 -19.10 -1.79
C LEU A 139 -4.30 -17.64 -1.64
N ILE A 140 -3.12 -17.44 -1.06
CA ILE A 140 -2.45 -16.14 -0.91
C ILE A 140 -2.22 -15.50 -2.28
N GLU A 141 -1.59 -16.22 -3.21
CA GLU A 141 -1.31 -15.74 -4.56
C GLU A 141 -2.56 -15.41 -5.35
N ARG A 142 -3.66 -16.15 -5.14
CA ARG A 142 -4.95 -15.83 -5.76
C ARG A 142 -5.46 -14.46 -5.32
N ASN A 143 -5.38 -14.15 -4.03
CA ASN A 143 -5.81 -12.84 -3.53
C ASN A 143 -4.83 -11.73 -3.95
N TRP A 144 -3.53 -12.01 -3.92
CA TRP A 144 -2.52 -11.07 -4.42
C TRP A 144 -2.74 -10.70 -5.89
N LYS A 145 -3.07 -11.67 -6.75
CA LYS A 145 -3.39 -11.42 -8.17
C LYS A 145 -4.56 -10.45 -8.36
N LYS A 146 -5.56 -10.45 -7.46
CA LYS A 146 -6.69 -9.51 -7.54
C LYS A 146 -6.24 -8.06 -7.33
N LEU A 147 -5.34 -7.85 -6.36
CA LEU A 147 -4.77 -6.54 -6.07
C LEU A 147 -3.91 -6.00 -7.23
N LEU A 148 -3.17 -6.90 -7.90
CA LEU A 148 -2.29 -6.55 -9.02
C LEU A 148 -3.01 -6.43 -10.36
N ARG A 149 -4.28 -6.83 -10.45
CA ARG A 149 -5.00 -6.86 -11.72
C ARG A 149 -5.29 -5.44 -12.22
N ASP A 150 -4.95 -5.18 -13.48
CA ASP A 150 -5.36 -4.00 -14.24
C ASP A 150 -6.45 -4.39 -15.25
N PRO A 151 -7.46 -3.53 -15.48
CA PRO A 151 -8.30 -3.59 -16.69
C PRO A 151 -7.46 -3.36 -17.94
N VAL A 152 -7.84 -3.97 -19.07
CA VAL A 152 -7.10 -3.91 -20.34
C VAL A 152 -6.84 -2.47 -20.80
N ASP A 153 -7.82 -1.59 -20.64
CA ASP A 153 -7.77 -0.21 -21.15
C ASP A 153 -7.32 0.82 -20.10
N SER A 154 -6.82 0.37 -18.95
CA SER A 154 -6.45 1.26 -17.84
C SER A 154 -5.36 0.59 -17.02
N LEU A 155 -4.14 0.53 -17.54
CA LEU A 155 -3.00 0.01 -16.78
C LEU A 155 -2.52 1.07 -15.79
N LEU A 156 -2.23 0.69 -14.55
CA LEU A 156 -1.65 1.63 -13.58
C LEU A 156 -0.28 2.14 -14.05
N ALA A 157 0.49 1.30 -14.74
CA ALA A 157 1.81 1.66 -15.27
C ALA A 157 1.76 2.77 -16.34
N ASP A 158 0.61 2.98 -16.98
CA ASP A 158 0.44 4.04 -17.98
C ASP A 158 0.23 5.42 -17.33
N ALA A 159 -0.14 5.46 -16.04
CA ALA A 159 -0.25 6.71 -15.31
C ALA A 159 1.12 7.37 -15.12
N PRO A 160 1.22 8.72 -15.23
CA PRO A 160 2.44 9.44 -14.92
C PRO A 160 2.96 9.02 -13.55
N TRP A 161 4.25 8.73 -13.46
CA TRP A 161 4.82 8.16 -12.24
C TRP A 161 4.68 9.10 -11.04
N GLU A 162 4.65 10.42 -11.26
CA GLU A 162 4.38 11.41 -10.23
C GLU A 162 3.00 11.23 -9.59
N GLU A 163 2.00 10.89 -10.39
CA GLU A 163 0.65 10.61 -9.89
C GLU A 163 0.61 9.31 -9.08
N ARG A 164 1.53 8.39 -9.31
CA ARG A 164 1.62 7.11 -8.57
C ARG A 164 2.27 7.25 -7.19
N VAL A 165 2.98 8.33 -6.92
CA VAL A 165 3.65 8.54 -5.62
C VAL A 165 3.26 9.83 -4.91
N GLY A 166 2.68 10.80 -5.61
CA GLY A 166 2.32 12.09 -5.03
C GLY A 166 3.45 13.12 -5.02
N GLU A 167 3.11 14.34 -4.60
CA GLU A 167 3.99 15.52 -4.72
C GLU A 167 5.24 15.44 -3.83
N VAL A 168 5.10 14.94 -2.60
CA VAL A 168 6.21 14.88 -1.63
C VAL A 168 7.27 13.89 -2.11
N GLN A 169 6.88 12.68 -2.48
CA GLN A 169 7.78 11.66 -3.01
C GLN A 169 8.41 12.10 -4.33
N SER A 170 7.62 12.60 -5.30
CA SER A 170 8.17 13.06 -6.58
C SER A 170 9.14 14.24 -6.43
N SER A 171 8.90 15.14 -5.48
CA SER A 171 9.82 16.23 -5.14
C SER A 171 11.12 15.71 -4.53
N ALA A 172 11.04 14.72 -3.64
CA ALA A 172 12.22 14.08 -3.06
C ALA A 172 13.07 13.38 -4.12
N PHE A 173 12.43 12.70 -5.09
CA PHE A 173 13.13 12.03 -6.19
C PHE A 173 13.88 13.05 -7.05
N ARG A 174 13.23 14.15 -7.44
CA ARG A 174 13.86 15.24 -8.21
C ARG A 174 14.97 15.95 -7.43
N GLN A 175 14.87 16.00 -6.11
CA GLN A 175 15.93 16.54 -5.26
C GLN A 175 17.15 15.62 -5.31
N ALA A 176 16.97 14.31 -5.15
CA ALA A 176 18.05 13.33 -5.25
C ALA A 176 18.72 13.34 -6.63
N GLU A 177 17.95 13.40 -7.73
CA GLU A 177 18.50 13.52 -9.08
C GLU A 177 19.36 14.78 -9.24
N ARG A 178 18.94 15.91 -8.65
CA ARG A 178 19.71 17.17 -8.63
C ARG A 178 21.00 17.06 -7.83
N VAL A 179 20.96 16.40 -6.66
CA VAL A 179 22.13 16.22 -5.79
C VAL A 179 23.16 15.28 -6.43
N VAL A 180 22.71 14.16 -7.00
CA VAL A 180 23.58 13.18 -7.67
C VAL A 180 24.04 13.67 -9.04
N GLY A 181 23.31 14.60 -9.66
CA GLY A 181 23.62 15.16 -10.98
C GLY A 181 23.25 14.23 -12.15
N ARG A 182 22.27 13.34 -11.94
CA ARG A 182 21.79 12.40 -12.98
C ARG A 182 20.33 12.03 -12.76
N CYS A 183 19.60 11.78 -13.84
CA CYS A 183 18.21 11.31 -13.77
C CYS A 183 18.12 9.80 -13.54
N MET A 184 17.07 9.34 -12.87
CA MET A 184 16.73 7.92 -12.78
C MET A 184 16.27 7.40 -14.14
N ASN A 185 16.73 6.20 -14.51
CA ASN A 185 16.12 5.47 -15.62
C ASN A 185 14.76 4.87 -15.19
N ALA A 186 14.02 4.30 -16.14
CA ALA A 186 12.69 3.73 -15.86
C ALA A 186 12.73 2.61 -14.80
N VAL A 187 13.71 1.70 -14.87
CA VAL A 187 13.83 0.57 -13.93
C VAL A 187 14.09 1.07 -12.51
N GLN A 188 15.04 1.98 -12.33
CA GLN A 188 15.35 2.57 -11.02
C GLN A 188 14.13 3.29 -10.43
N ARG A 189 13.41 4.00 -11.29
CA ARG A 189 12.20 4.71 -10.87
C ARG A 189 11.10 3.76 -10.43
N GLU A 190 10.82 2.71 -11.18
CA GLU A 190 9.83 1.70 -10.79
C GLU A 190 10.23 1.00 -9.49
N GLN A 191 11.51 0.66 -9.32
CA GLN A 191 12.03 0.07 -8.08
C GLN A 191 11.80 1.00 -6.89
N LEU A 192 12.09 2.29 -7.05
CA LEU A 192 11.91 3.28 -6.00
C LEU A 192 10.44 3.56 -5.69
N ILE A 193 9.57 3.60 -6.70
CA ILE A 193 8.11 3.71 -6.52
C ILE A 193 7.59 2.53 -5.70
N SER A 194 8.01 1.31 -6.07
CA SER A 194 7.66 0.10 -5.32
C SER A 194 8.15 0.17 -3.88
N ASP A 195 9.36 0.72 -3.66
CA ASP A 195 9.93 0.87 -2.32
C ASP A 195 9.20 1.91 -1.48
N VAL A 196 8.81 3.07 -2.00
CA VAL A 196 8.33 4.17 -1.14
C VAL A 196 6.81 4.34 -1.09
N ALA A 197 6.06 3.84 -2.08
CA ALA A 197 4.63 4.09 -2.16
C ALA A 197 3.88 3.47 -0.97
N GLY A 198 3.03 4.27 -0.32
CA GLY A 198 2.29 3.86 0.87
C GLY A 198 3.10 3.80 2.16
N ARG A 199 4.41 4.10 2.14
CA ARG A 199 5.23 4.10 3.37
C ARG A 199 5.17 5.45 4.09
N ARG A 200 5.19 5.39 5.41
CA ARG A 200 5.43 6.57 6.24
C ARG A 200 6.93 6.90 6.28
N LEU A 201 7.37 7.78 5.37
CA LEU A 201 8.75 8.24 5.27
C LEU A 201 8.82 9.76 5.33
N SER A 202 9.81 10.29 6.04
CA SER A 202 10.17 11.70 5.98
C SER A 202 10.77 12.08 4.63
N PHE A 203 10.73 13.37 4.30
CA PHE A 203 11.37 13.88 3.07
C PHE A 203 12.86 13.51 3.00
N GLY A 204 13.59 13.59 4.12
CA GLY A 204 15.00 13.20 4.19
C GLY A 204 15.22 11.72 3.87
N GLU A 205 14.40 10.84 4.43
CA GLU A 205 14.48 9.39 4.14
C GLU A 205 14.17 9.08 2.67
N LEU A 206 13.20 9.78 2.08
CA LEU A 206 12.87 9.65 0.65
C LEU A 206 14.05 10.07 -0.23
N VAL A 207 14.69 11.20 0.06
CA VAL A 207 15.88 11.66 -0.65
C VAL A 207 17.02 10.65 -0.51
N SER A 208 17.32 10.20 0.70
CA SER A 208 18.40 9.22 0.93
C SER A 208 18.15 7.88 0.23
N ARG A 209 16.89 7.40 0.18
CA ARG A 209 16.53 6.19 -0.59
C ARG A 209 16.74 6.40 -2.08
N ALA A 210 16.28 7.53 -2.62
CA ALA A 210 16.43 7.88 -4.03
C ALA A 210 17.91 8.02 -4.44
N GLU A 211 18.74 8.65 -3.60
CA GLU A 211 20.19 8.75 -3.81
C GLU A 211 20.86 7.37 -3.80
N ARG A 212 20.46 6.47 -2.88
CA ARG A 212 20.98 5.10 -2.87
C ARG A 212 20.60 4.31 -4.12
N GLU A 213 19.36 4.43 -4.59
CA GLU A 213 18.92 3.76 -5.82
C GLU A 213 19.70 4.28 -7.04
N LEU A 214 19.95 5.59 -7.09
CA LEU A 214 20.81 6.21 -8.10
C LEU A 214 22.26 5.70 -8.00
N CYS A 215 22.84 5.62 -6.81
CA CYS A 215 24.25 5.22 -6.67
C CYS A 215 24.47 3.70 -6.76
N GLY A 216 23.50 2.88 -6.34
CA GLY A 216 23.61 1.42 -6.22
C GLY A 216 23.55 0.66 -7.55
N ALA A 217 23.05 1.28 -8.61
CA ALA A 217 23.07 0.71 -9.96
C ALA A 217 24.35 1.08 -10.75
N GLN A 218 25.54 0.99 -10.14
CA GLN A 218 26.77 0.89 -10.92
C GLN A 218 26.92 -0.55 -11.41
N PRO A 219 26.82 -0.84 -12.73
CA PRO A 219 27.30 -2.11 -13.25
C PRO A 219 28.81 -2.16 -12.98
N GLY A 220 29.25 -3.22 -12.33
CA GLY A 220 30.62 -3.38 -11.84
C GLY A 220 31.66 -3.05 -12.91
N ARG A 221 32.58 -2.16 -12.55
CA ARG A 221 33.97 -2.28 -12.99
C ARG A 221 34.51 -3.53 -12.30
N SER A 222 34.54 -4.64 -13.05
CA SER A 222 35.41 -5.79 -12.76
C SER A 222 36.82 -5.47 -13.24
#